data_AF-A0A8J7GVQ8-F1
#
_entry.id   AF-A0A8J7GVQ8-F1
#
_cell.length_a   1.000
_cell.length_b   1.000
_cell.length_c   1.000
_cell.angle_alpha   90.00
_cell.angle_beta   90.00
_cell.angle_gamma   90.00
#
_symmetry.space_group_name_H-M   'P 1'
#
loop_
_entity.id
_entity.type
_entity.pdbx_description
1 polymer ?
#
loop_
_entity_poly.entity_id
_entity_poly.type
_entity_poly.pdbx_seq_one_letter_code
_entity_poly.pdbx_strand_id
1 'polypeptide(L)'
;MKPEPGDLTLAVARRLELDWQYVEHIDPSDQLRIVAVREAGRAAGRLLGVQVVTGETDPAAREDEKVVVYVAVTSTSDPQDQERLDQRIRLFADTVAELPAHRGWPGEGLSVPDGPAQT
;
A
#
# COMPACT_ATOMS: atom_id res chain seq x y z
N MET A 1 24.70 -2.84 4.63
CA MET A 1 24.27 -4.26 4.61
C MET A 1 22.92 -4.27 3.91
N LYS A 2 22.77 -4.90 2.75
CA LYS A 2 21.46 -4.99 2.08
C LYS A 2 20.63 -6.06 2.84
N PRO A 3 19.37 -5.80 3.18
CA PRO A 3 18.53 -6.81 3.82
C PRO A 3 18.36 -8.01 2.88
N GLU A 4 18.52 -9.22 3.41
CA GLU A 4 18.27 -10.44 2.63
C GLU A 4 16.79 -10.49 2.20
N PRO A 5 16.43 -11.12 1.07
CA PRO A 5 15.06 -11.15 0.56
C PRO A 5 14.02 -11.66 1.57
N GLY A 6 14.44 -12.56 2.48
CA GLY A 6 13.62 -13.05 3.58
C GLY A 6 13.39 -12.01 4.69
N ASP A 7 14.39 -11.18 4.98
CA ASP A 7 14.31 -10.14 6.03
C ASP A 7 13.34 -9.03 5.63
N LEU A 8 13.34 -8.65 4.34
CA LEU A 8 12.40 -7.64 3.84
C LEU A 8 10.95 -8.14 3.91
N THR A 9 10.72 -9.41 3.55
CA THR A 9 9.40 -10.03 3.63
C THR A 9 8.87 -10.02 5.06
N LEU A 10 9.71 -10.39 6.04
CA LEU A 10 9.33 -10.36 7.45
C LEU A 10 9.09 -8.93 7.96
N ALA A 11 9.90 -7.96 7.53
CA ALA A 11 9.70 -6.56 7.90
C ALA A 11 8.37 -6.01 7.37
N VAL A 12 8.04 -6.30 6.10
CA VAL A 12 6.76 -5.93 5.50
C VAL A 12 5.61 -6.63 6.21
N ALA A 13 5.71 -7.94 6.47
CA ALA A 13 4.67 -8.71 7.17
C ALA A 13 4.36 -8.12 8.55
N ARG A 14 5.38 -7.85 9.37
CA ARG A 14 5.18 -7.21 10.70
C ARG A 14 4.48 -5.86 10.59
N ARG A 15 4.81 -5.08 9.56
CA ARG A 15 4.15 -3.79 9.35
C ARG A 15 2.70 -3.97 8.91
N LEU A 16 2.41 -4.94 8.05
CA LEU A 16 1.04 -5.26 7.67
C LEU A 16 0.22 -5.75 8.86
N GLU A 17 0.75 -6.56 9.77
CA GLU A 17 0.01 -7.00 10.97
C GLU A 17 -0.43 -5.84 11.88
N LEU A 18 0.41 -4.79 12.00
CA LEU A 18 0.14 -3.64 12.87
C LEU A 18 -0.67 -2.56 12.16
N ASP A 19 -0.25 -2.24 10.93
CA ASP A 19 -0.67 -1.03 10.25
C ASP A 19 -1.51 -1.30 9.00
N TRP A 20 -1.65 -2.56 8.59
CA TRP A 20 -2.28 -2.98 7.33
C TRP A 20 -1.71 -2.29 6.07
N GLN A 21 -0.57 -1.61 6.22
CA GLN A 21 0.12 -0.94 5.14
C GLN A 21 1.62 -0.88 5.39
N TYR A 22 2.38 -0.89 4.31
CA TYR A 22 3.81 -0.63 4.28
C TYR A 22 4.08 0.39 3.17
N VAL A 23 4.89 1.39 3.47
CA VAL A 23 5.23 2.47 2.52
C VAL A 23 6.73 2.71 2.60
N GLU A 24 7.38 2.81 1.44
CA GLU A 24 8.81 3.13 1.34
C GLU A 24 9.05 4.18 0.26
N HIS A 25 9.83 5.21 0.58
CA HIS A 25 10.28 6.22 -0.37
C HIS A 25 11.65 5.79 -0.92
N ILE A 26 11.72 5.60 -2.23
CA ILE A 26 12.86 5.02 -2.92
C ILE A 26 13.34 5.99 -4.01
N ASP A 27 14.65 6.06 -4.20
CA ASP A 27 15.23 6.77 -5.33
C ASP A 27 14.73 6.14 -6.65
N PRO A 28 14.25 6.91 -7.64
CA PRO A 28 13.75 6.36 -8.90
C PRO A 28 14.78 5.50 -9.65
N SER A 29 16.08 5.71 -9.43
CA SER A 29 17.13 4.91 -10.03
C SER A 29 17.30 3.53 -9.39
N ASP A 30 16.82 3.31 -8.17
CA ASP A 30 16.90 2.02 -7.47
C ASP A 30 15.72 1.10 -7.82
N GLN A 31 15.67 0.73 -9.10
CA GLN A 31 14.67 -0.17 -9.66
C GLN A 31 14.66 -1.55 -8.97
N LEU A 32 15.83 -2.00 -8.49
CA LEU A 32 15.93 -3.27 -7.76
C LEU A 32 15.21 -3.21 -6.42
N ARG A 33 15.30 -2.09 -5.70
CA ARG A 33 14.59 -1.91 -4.43
C ARG A 33 13.08 -1.82 -4.64
N ILE A 34 12.63 -1.12 -5.68
CA ILE A 34 11.20 -1.04 -6.04
C ILE A 34 10.62 -2.45 -6.27
N VAL A 35 11.29 -3.25 -7.10
CA VAL A 35 10.88 -4.64 -7.36
C VAL A 35 10.91 -5.48 -6.08
N ALA A 36 11.96 -5.37 -5.28
CA ALA A 36 12.12 -6.13 -4.03
C ALA A 36 11.00 -5.84 -3.03
N VAL A 37 10.58 -4.57 -2.87
CA VAL A 37 9.46 -4.20 -1.98
C VAL A 37 8.14 -4.80 -2.48
N ARG A 38 7.88 -4.75 -3.79
CA ARG A 38 6.66 -5.31 -4.38
C ARG A 38 6.60 -6.83 -4.23
N GLU A 39 7.74 -7.52 -4.42
CA GLU A 39 7.85 -8.97 -4.22
C GLU A 39 7.68 -9.35 -2.75
N ALA A 40 8.36 -8.64 -1.84
CA ALA A 40 8.22 -8.83 -0.40
C ALA A 40 6.78 -8.59 0.08
N GLY A 41 6.09 -7.59 -0.47
CA GLY A 41 4.67 -7.35 -0.19
C GLY A 41 3.78 -8.53 -0.57
N ARG A 42 3.93 -9.04 -1.80
CA ARG A 42 3.18 -10.24 -2.24
C ARG A 42 3.50 -11.46 -1.39
N ALA A 43 4.76 -11.66 -1.01
CA ALA A 43 5.18 -12.76 -0.16
C ALA A 43 4.62 -12.62 1.27
N ALA A 44 4.63 -11.40 1.83
CA ALA A 44 4.07 -11.09 3.14
C ALA A 44 2.56 -11.33 3.19
N GLY A 45 1.81 -10.93 2.16
CA GLY A 45 0.38 -11.23 2.06
C GLY A 45 0.09 -12.74 2.12
N ARG A 46 0.86 -13.54 1.37
CA ARG A 46 0.75 -15.02 1.43
C ARG A 46 1.11 -15.57 2.81
N LEU A 47 2.14 -15.04 3.44
CA LEU A 47 2.58 -15.47 4.77
C LEU A 47 1.50 -15.22 5.84
N LEU A 48 0.81 -14.08 5.75
CA LEU A 48 -0.23 -13.66 6.69
C LEU A 48 -1.62 -14.19 6.34
N GLY A 49 -1.80 -14.81 5.17
CA GLY A 49 -3.12 -15.25 4.70
C GLY A 49 -4.07 -14.10 4.36
N VAL A 50 -3.55 -12.93 3.98
CA VAL A 50 -4.34 -11.74 3.62
C VAL A 50 -4.16 -11.34 2.16
N GLN A 51 -5.17 -10.70 1.59
CA GLN A 51 -5.04 -10.11 0.25
C GLN A 51 -4.37 -8.74 0.35
N VAL A 52 -3.38 -8.50 -0.50
CA VAL A 52 -2.67 -7.22 -0.56
C VAL A 52 -2.68 -6.65 -1.98
N VAL A 53 -2.70 -5.33 -2.06
CA VAL A 53 -2.40 -4.57 -3.28
C VAL A 53 -1.01 -3.95 -3.14
N THR A 54 -0.28 -3.87 -4.25
CA THR A 54 1.00 -3.15 -4.33
C THR A 54 0.93 -2.12 -5.44
N GLY A 55 1.42 -0.92 -5.19
CA GLY A 55 1.52 0.13 -6.21
C GLY A 55 2.72 1.03 -5.99
N GLU A 56 2.95 1.92 -6.93
CA GLU A 56 4.03 2.89 -6.91
C GLU A 56 3.56 4.22 -7.48
N THR A 57 4.16 5.33 -7.03
CA THR A 57 3.85 6.67 -7.53
C THR A 57 4.73 7.05 -8.71
N ASP A 58 4.23 7.97 -9.55
CA ASP A 58 5.09 8.68 -10.51
C ASP A 58 5.97 9.70 -9.76
N PRO A 59 7.30 9.55 -9.77
CA PRO A 59 8.20 10.49 -9.11
C PRO A 59 8.16 11.88 -9.75
N ALA A 60 7.85 12.00 -11.05
CA ALA A 60 7.78 13.29 -11.74
C ALA A 60 6.60 14.16 -11.29
N ALA A 61 5.61 13.54 -10.62
CA ALA A 61 4.45 14.22 -10.08
C ALA A 61 4.58 14.52 -8.58
N ARG A 62 5.74 14.28 -7.97
CA ARG A 62 6.00 14.49 -6.54
C ARG A 62 7.05 15.56 -6.30
N GLU A 63 6.85 16.37 -5.26
CA GLU A 63 7.80 17.42 -4.86
C GLU A 63 9.15 16.85 -4.39
N ASP A 64 9.17 15.62 -3.87
CA ASP A 64 10.39 14.95 -3.41
C ASP A 64 11.12 14.17 -4.50
N GLU A 65 10.56 14.12 -5.72
CA GLU A 65 11.07 13.36 -6.88
C GLU A 65 11.35 11.88 -6.59
N LYS A 66 10.75 11.31 -5.53
CA LYS A 66 10.94 9.91 -5.12
C LYS A 66 9.81 9.03 -5.61
N VAL A 67 10.13 7.75 -5.84
CA VAL A 67 9.11 6.71 -6.02
C VAL A 67 8.64 6.27 -4.65
N VAL A 68 7.36 6.44 -4.35
CA VAL A 68 6.75 5.83 -3.17
C VAL A 68 6.15 4.50 -3.57
N VAL A 69 6.68 3.41 -3.03
CA VAL A 69 6.12 2.07 -3.18
C VAL A 69 5.30 1.75 -1.96
N TYR A 70 4.07 1.28 -2.18
CA TYR A 70 3.17 0.88 -1.12
C TYR A 70 2.70 -0.57 -1.26
N VAL A 71 2.41 -1.17 -0.11
CA VAL A 71 1.75 -2.47 0.05
C VAL A 71 0.62 -2.27 1.04
N ALA A 72 -0.61 -2.57 0.69
CA ALA A 72 -1.76 -2.40 1.58
C ALA A 72 -2.65 -3.65 1.60
N VAL A 73 -3.19 -4.00 2.76
CA VAL A 73 -4.18 -5.08 2.88
C VAL A 73 -5.51 -4.60 2.28
N THR A 74 -6.15 -5.44 1.47
CA THR A 74 -7.43 -5.13 0.82
C THR A 74 -8.59 -6.01 1.27
N SER A 75 -8.28 -7.13 1.93
CA SER A 75 -9.29 -8.00 2.53
C SER A 75 -8.65 -8.83 3.64
N THR A 76 -9.44 -9.07 4.70
CA THR A 76 -9.11 -10.02 5.76
C THR A 76 -10.19 -11.10 5.85
N SER A 77 -9.85 -12.23 6.45
CA SER A 77 -10.83 -13.30 6.71
C SER A 77 -11.70 -13.04 7.94
N ASP A 78 -11.38 -12.04 8.76
CA ASP A 78 -12.14 -11.65 9.95
C ASP A 78 -13.16 -10.54 9.59
N PRO A 79 -14.47 -10.80 9.72
CA PRO A 79 -15.51 -9.82 9.44
C PRO A 79 -15.44 -8.56 10.31
N GLN A 80 -14.94 -8.65 11.55
CA GLN A 80 -14.80 -7.50 12.45
C GLN A 80 -13.66 -6.57 12.01
N ASP A 81 -12.64 -7.13 11.36
CA ASP A 81 -11.53 -6.35 10.83
C ASP A 81 -11.84 -5.80 9.44
N GLN A 82 -12.79 -6.37 8.70
CA GLN A 82 -13.18 -5.86 7.39
C GLN A 82 -13.75 -4.43 7.46
N GLU A 83 -14.59 -4.11 8.45
CA GLU A 83 -15.15 -2.75 8.59
C GLU A 83 -14.07 -1.71 8.94
N ARG A 84 -13.13 -2.08 9.82
CA ARG A 84 -11.97 -1.24 10.14
C ARG A 84 -11.05 -1.09 8.93
N LEU A 85 -10.92 -2.14 8.13
CA LEU A 85 -10.10 -2.14 6.93
C LEU A 85 -10.69 -1.18 5.90
N ASP A 86 -12.00 -1.21 5.68
CA ASP A 86 -12.69 -0.32 4.75
C ASP A 86 -12.50 1.17 5.15
N GLN A 87 -12.55 1.47 6.45
CA GLN A 87 -12.26 2.82 6.96
C GLN A 87 -10.80 3.24 6.72
N ARG A 88 -9.84 2.32 6.93
CA ARG A 88 -8.42 2.60 6.67
C ARG A 88 -8.08 2.71 5.19
N ILE A 89 -8.72 1.91 4.34
CA ILE A 89 -8.57 1.98 2.89
C ILE A 89 -8.98 3.37 2.39
N ARG A 90 -10.03 3.97 2.94
CA ARG A 90 -10.45 5.35 2.60
C ARG A 90 -9.40 6.39 3.01
N LEU A 91 -8.91 6.33 4.25
CA LEU A 91 -7.84 7.25 4.71
C LEU A 91 -6.54 7.08 3.92
N PHE A 92 -6.21 5.84 3.56
CA PHE A 92 -5.07 5.55 2.69
C PHE A 92 -5.29 6.09 1.29
N ALA A 93 -6.49 5.93 0.74
CA ALA A 93 -6.85 6.52 -0.55
C ALA A 93 -6.75 8.04 -0.51
N ASP A 94 -7.10 8.74 0.56
CA ASP A 94 -6.89 10.19 0.65
C ASP A 94 -5.39 10.55 0.71
N THR A 95 -4.61 9.76 1.46
CA THR A 95 -3.14 9.92 1.56
C THR A 95 -2.42 9.59 0.24
N VAL A 96 -3.03 8.75 -0.59
CA VAL A 96 -2.48 8.28 -1.88
C VAL A 96 -3.15 8.94 -3.08
N ALA A 97 -4.32 9.59 -2.96
CA ALA A 97 -5.01 10.29 -4.04
C ALA A 97 -4.38 11.67 -4.32
N GLU A 98 -3.58 12.18 -3.39
CA GLU A 98 -2.58 13.21 -3.69
C GLU A 98 -1.44 12.68 -4.59
N LEU A 99 -1.43 11.37 -4.91
CA LEU A 99 -0.51 10.71 -5.82
C LEU A 99 -1.25 10.34 -7.10
N PRO A 100 -0.73 10.68 -8.30
CA PRO A 100 -1.44 10.42 -9.54
C PRO A 100 -1.72 8.93 -9.68
N ALA A 101 -2.99 8.61 -9.94
CA ALA A 101 -3.49 7.27 -10.11
C ALA A 101 -2.82 6.59 -11.32
N HIS A 102 -1.72 5.88 -11.09
CA HIS A 102 -1.10 5.03 -12.09
C HIS A 102 -1.11 3.56 -11.63
N ARG A 103 -2.08 2.84 -12.22
CA ARG A 103 -2.12 1.40 -12.47
C ARG A 103 -2.03 0.48 -11.24
N GLY A 104 -3.19 0.11 -10.71
CA GLY A 104 -3.35 -1.03 -9.81
C GLY A 104 -4.47 -0.90 -8.78
N TRP A 105 -4.96 0.31 -8.56
CA TRP A 105 -6.13 0.54 -7.71
C TRP A 105 -7.41 0.37 -8.53
N PRO A 106 -8.32 -0.57 -8.20
CA PRO A 106 -9.68 -0.55 -8.75
C PRO A 106 -10.43 0.60 -8.08
N GLY A 107 -10.18 1.82 -8.55
CA GLY A 107 -10.95 3.01 -8.15
C GLY A 107 -12.42 2.95 -8.62
N GLU A 108 -12.75 2.02 -9.52
CA GLU A 108 -14.12 1.70 -9.89
C GLU A 108 -14.73 0.71 -8.89
N GLY A 109 -15.23 1.21 -7.76
CA GLY A 109 -16.02 0.37 -6.85
C GLY A 109 -16.23 0.91 -5.45
N LEU A 110 -15.36 1.78 -4.96
CA LEU A 110 -15.59 2.52 -3.73
C LEU A 110 -16.30 3.84 -4.08
N SER A 111 -17.63 3.79 -4.11
CA SER A 111 -18.40 5.01 -3.86
C SER A 111 -17.99 5.52 -2.49
N VAL A 112 -17.23 6.61 -2.46
CA VAL A 112 -17.11 7.46 -1.28
C VAL A 112 -18.53 7.95 -1.02
N PRO A 113 -19.19 7.57 0.10
CA PRO A 113 -20.44 8.23 0.44
C PRO A 113 -20.11 9.71 0.61
N ASP A 114 -20.81 10.56 -0.16
CA ASP A 114 -20.66 12.01 -0.12
C ASP A 114 -20.56 12.46 1.33
N GLY A 115 -19.50 13.23 1.63
CA GLY A 115 -19.31 13.85 2.93
C GLY A 115 -20.55 14.66 3.33
N PRO A 116 -20.72 14.94 4.63
CA PRO A 116 -21.94 15.59 5.11
C PRO A 116 -22.15 16.91 4.39
N ALA A 117 -23.35 17.09 3.84
CA ALA A 117 -23.78 18.30 3.17
C ALA A 117 -23.48 19.51 4.08
N GLN A 118 -22.55 20.35 3.65
CA GLN A 118 -22.32 21.63 4.30
C GLN A 118 -23.61 22.44 4.15
N THR A 119 -24.18 22.81 5.29
CA THR A 119 -25.43 23.58 5.44
C THR A 119 -25.15 25.07 5.33
#